data_AF-A0A7Y5BWH7-F1
#
_entry.id   AF-A0A7Y5BWH7-F1
#
_cell.length_a   1.000
_cell.length_b   1.000
_cell.length_c   1.000
_cell.angle_alpha   90.00
_cell.angle_beta   90.00
_cell.angle_gamma   90.00
#
_symmetry.space_group_name_H-M   'P 1'
#
loop_
_entity.id
_entity.type
_entity.pdbx_description
1 polymer ?
#
loop_
_entity_poly.entity_id
_entity_poly.type
_entity_poly.pdbx_seq_one_letter_code
_entity_poly.pdbx_strand_id
1 'polypeptide(L)' 'MRRISVNPKIHFGKPCISGTRITVQDVLELINEGLSFKEIIKDYYPDITIDDIRACIQYAIALVATEDVHITAATA' A
#
# COMPACT_ATOMS: atom_id res chain seq x y z
N MET A 1 -1.01 17.50 -3.06
CA MET A 1 0.17 16.65 -2.76
C MET A 1 -0.22 15.20 -2.96
N ARG A 2 0.59 14.39 -3.66
CA ARG A 2 0.33 12.96 -3.87
C ARG A 2 1.05 12.16 -2.78
N ARG A 3 0.32 11.41 -1.95
CA ARG A 3 0.87 10.66 -0.81
C ARG A 3 1.62 9.38 -1.19
N ILE A 4 1.34 8.81 -2.37
CA ILE A 4 2.08 7.67 -2.93
C ILE A 4 2.92 8.12 -4.12
N SER A 5 4.17 7.68 -4.18
CA SER A 5 5.11 7.96 -5.25
C SER A 5 5.66 6.66 -5.84
N VAL A 6 5.91 6.67 -7.15
CA VAL A 6 6.54 5.58 -7.89
C VAL A 6 7.79 6.17 -8.54
N ASN A 7 8.96 5.74 -8.10
CA ASN A 7 10.23 6.26 -8.59
C ASN A 7 11.22 5.09 -8.77
N PRO A 8 11.72 4.82 -9.99
CA PRO A 8 12.67 3.73 -10.24
C PRO A 8 13.93 3.76 -9.36
N LYS A 9 14.32 4.94 -8.86
CA LYS A 9 15.49 5.13 -7.99
C LYS A 9 15.19 4.86 -6.51
N ILE A 10 13.93 4.67 -6.12
CA ILE A 10 13.49 4.40 -4.74
C ILE A 10 12.86 3.02 -4.70
N HIS A 11 13.36 2.15 -3.82
CA HIS A 11 12.81 0.79 -3.60
C HIS A 11 12.47 0.05 -4.91
N PHE A 12 13.35 0.11 -5.91
CA PHE A 12 13.20 -0.56 -7.22
C PHE A 12 11.93 -0.18 -7.99
N GLY A 13 11.41 1.04 -7.80
CA GLY A 13 10.20 1.50 -8.48
C GLY A 13 8.91 0.97 -7.87
N LYS A 14 8.95 0.32 -6.70
CA LYS A 14 7.73 -0.02 -5.98
C LYS A 14 6.97 1.26 -5.56
N PRO A 15 5.62 1.22 -5.52
CA PRO A 15 4.84 2.31 -4.95
C PRO A 15 5.14 2.47 -3.46
N CYS A 16 5.59 3.67 -3.07
CA CYS A 16 5.97 3.99 -1.69
C CYS A 16 5.24 5.23 -1.18
N ILE A 17 5.08 5.32 0.14
CA ILE A 17 4.67 6.59 0.78
C ILE A 17 5.72 7.66 0.44
N SER A 18 5.26 8.78 -0.11
CA SER A 18 6.09 9.87 -0.62
C SER A 18 7.09 10.35 0.43
N GLY A 19 8.38 10.37 0.07
CA GLY A 19 9.45 10.77 0.98
C GLY A 19 10.00 9.64 1.85
N THR A 20 9.48 8.42 1.72
CA THR A 20 9.94 7.24 2.47
C THR A 20 10.37 6.11 1.53
N ARG A 21 10.87 5.02 2.11
CA ARG A 21 11.06 3.73 1.41
C ARG A 21 10.02 2.68 1.81
N ILE A 22 8.97 3.08 2.52
CA ILE A 22 7.88 2.21 3.00
C ILE A 22 6.93 1.99 1.84
N THR A 23 6.79 0.74 1.40
CA THR A 23 5.99 0.38 0.23
C THR A 23 4.52 0.28 0.59
N VAL A 24 3.65 0.41 -0.42
CA VAL A 24 2.21 0.12 -0.27
C VAL A 24 2.00 -1.33 0.19
N GLN A 25 2.82 -2.25 -0.31
CA GLN A 25 2.80 -3.67 0.08
C GLN A 25 3.08 -3.85 1.57
N ASP A 26 4.16 -3.24 2.11
CA ASP A 26 4.53 -3.38 3.53
C ASP A 26 3.36 -3.01 4.46
N VAL A 27 2.66 -1.91 4.15
CA VAL A 27 1.50 -1.45 4.93
C VAL A 27 0.32 -2.43 4.83
N LEU A 28 0.05 -2.98 3.65
CA LEU A 28 -1.06 -3.92 3.45
C LEU A 28 -0.77 -5.28 4.11
N GLU A 29 0.47 -5.73 4.17
CA GLU A 29 0.88 -6.94 4.88
C GLU A 29 0.59 -6.81 6.39
N LEU A 30 0.97 -5.68 7.01
CA LEU A 30 0.67 -5.41 8.43
C LEU A 30 -0.85 -5.33 8.70
N ILE A 31 -1.62 -4.76 7.78
CA ILE A 31 -3.09 -4.75 7.88
C ILE A 31 -3.64 -6.18 7.78
N ASN A 32 -3.09 -7.01 6.88
CA ASN A 32 -3.49 -8.41 6.72
C ASN A 32 -3.16 -9.26 7.96
N GLU A 33 -2.08 -8.92 8.68
CA GLU A 33 -1.75 -9.51 9.99
C GLU A 33 -2.72 -9.09 11.11
N GLY A 34 -3.65 -8.18 10.83
CA GLY A 34 -4.70 -7.73 11.76
C GLY A 34 -4.30 -6.55 12.64
N LEU A 35 -3.18 -5.88 12.35
CA LEU A 35 -2.73 -4.73 13.12
C LEU A 35 -3.62 -3.51 12.84
N SER A 36 -3.96 -2.78 13.91
CA SER A 36 -4.64 -1.50 13.79
C SER A 36 -3.72 -0.43 13.24
N PHE A 37 -4.28 0.62 12.65
CA PHE A 37 -3.48 1.73 12.12
C PHE A 37 -2.61 2.41 13.19
N LYS A 38 -3.08 2.41 14.45
CA LYS A 38 -2.32 2.97 15.57
C LYS A 38 -1.09 2.11 15.89
N GLU A 39 -1.22 0.79 15.87
CA GLU A 39 -0.11 -0.14 16.08
C GLU A 39 0.90 -0.05 14.95
N ILE A 40 0.44 0.01 13.69
CA ILE A 40 1.32 0.20 12.53
C ILE A 40 2.17 1.47 12.67
N ILE A 41 1.54 2.60 13.02
CA ILE A 41 2.27 3.86 13.21
C ILE A 41 3.20 3.76 14.43
N LYS A 42 2.69 3.29 15.56
CA LYS A 42 3.45 3.30 16.82
C LYS A 42 4.64 2.34 16.81
N ASP A 43 4.45 1.13 16.31
CA ASP A 43 5.39 0.03 16.50
C ASP A 43 6.27 -0.23 15.26
N TYR A 44 5.87 0.25 14.07
CA TYR A 44 6.61 0.00 12.81
C TYR A 44 7.04 1.28 12.09
N TYR A 45 6.12 2.23 11.91
CA TYR A 45 6.35 3.43 11.09
C TYR A 45 5.95 4.73 11.81
N PRO A 46 6.72 5.21 12.80
CA PRO A 46 6.37 6.39 13.59
C PRO A 46 6.22 7.69 12.79
N ASP A 47 6.86 7.75 11.62
CA ASP A 47 6.91 8.94 10.79
C ASP A 47 5.76 9.05 9.78
N ILE A 48 4.84 8.07 9.73
CA ILE A 48 3.70 8.10 8.81
C ILE A 48 2.41 8.46 9.55
N THR A 49 1.43 8.96 8.79
CA THR A 49 0.12 9.33 9.31
C THR A 49 -0.95 8.31 8.92
N ILE A 50 -2.10 8.36 9.59
CA ILE A 50 -3.28 7.55 9.22
C ILE A 50 -3.68 7.79 7.75
N ASP A 51 -3.51 9.02 7.25
CA ASP A 51 -3.82 9.34 5.86
C ASP A 51 -2.84 8.72 4.87
N ASP A 52 -1.59 8.45 5.27
CA ASP A 52 -0.65 7.71 4.44
C ASP A 52 -1.05 6.24 4.33
N ILE A 53 -1.49 5.63 5.44
CA ILE A 53 -2.05 4.27 5.43
C ILE A 53 -3.30 4.21 4.53
N ARG A 54 -4.22 5.17 4.65
CA ARG A 54 -5.39 5.26 3.77
C ARG A 54 -4.98 5.43 2.30
N ALA A 55 -3.94 6.19 2.02
CA ALA A 55 -3.43 6.35 0.66
C ALA A 55 -2.86 5.04 0.10
N CYS A 56 -2.22 4.20 0.91
CA CYS A 56 -1.81 2.85 0.51
C CYS A 56 -3.02 1.98 0.11
N ILE A 57 -4.08 1.98 0.94
CA ILE A 57 -5.32 1.23 0.65
C ILE A 57 -5.98 1.75 -0.64
N GLN A 58 -6.10 3.07 -0.78
CA GLN A 58 -6.68 3.68 -1.99
C GLN A 58 -5.88 3.35 -3.25
N TYR A 59 -4.55 3.32 -3.16
CA TYR A 59 -3.70 2.92 -4.27
C TYR A 59 -4.00 1.47 -4.71
N ALA A 60 -4.12 0.54 -3.75
CA ALA A 60 -4.47 -0.85 -4.06
C ALA A 60 -5.88 -1.00 -4.65
N ILE A 61 -6.87 -0.30 -4.10
CA ILE A 61 -8.23 -0.28 -4.66
C ILE A 61 -8.22 0.23 -6.10
N ALA A 62 -7.50 1.32 -6.36
CA ALA A 62 -7.39 1.89 -7.70
C ALA A 62 -6.72 0.92 -8.68
N LEU A 63 -5.66 0.22 -8.23
CA LEU A 63 -4.98 -0.79 -9.05
C LEU A 63 -5.95 -1.91 -9.46
N VAL A 64 -6.66 -2.50 -8.49
CA VAL A 64 -7.67 -3.54 -8.74
C VAL A 64 -8.79 -3.03 -9.65
N ALA A 65 -9.23 -1.79 -9.48
CA ALA A 65 -10.28 -1.20 -10.31
C ALA A 65 -9.84 -0.94 -11.76
N THR A 66 -8.53 -0.83 -12.02
CA THR A 66 -7.97 -0.66 -13.37
C THR A 66 -7.58 -1.96 -14.06
N GLU A 67 -7.55 -3.08 -13.34
CA GLU A 67 -7.21 -4.37 -13.92
C GLU A 67 -8.41 -4.99 -14.65
N ASP A 68 -8.20 -5.38 -15.91
CA ASP A 68 -9.16 -6.24 -16.62
C ASP A 68 -9.03 -7.67 -16.10
N VAL A 69 -9.92 -8.05 -15.19
CA VAL A 69 -9.93 -9.40 -14.61
C VAL A 69 -10.54 -10.37 -15.62
N HIS A 70 -9.69 -11.14 -16.30
CA HIS A 70 -10.14 -12.29 -17.09
C HIS A 70 -10.52 -13.44 -16.17
N ILE A 71 -11.81 -13.60 -15.89
CA ILE A 71 -12.32 -14.73 -15.13
C ILE A 71 -12.22 -16.00 -15.99
N THR A 72 -11.28 -16.87 -15.67
CA THR A 72 -11.35 -18.27 -16.10
C THR A 72 -12.34 -18.98 -15.18
N ALA A 73 -13.39 -19.58 -15.75
CA ALA A 73 -14.32 -20.39 -14.97
C ALA A 73 -13.52 -21.53 -14.32
N ALA A 74 -13.52 -21.57 -12.98
CA ALA A 74 -13.02 -22.73 -12.27
C ALA A 74 -13.86 -23.93 -12.69
N THR A 75 -13.25 -24.92 -13.33
CA THR A 75 -13.90 -26.20 -13.60
C THR A 75 -14.21 -26.84 -12.24
N ALA A 76 -15.51 -27.09 -12.02
CA ALA A 76 -16.04 -27.77 -10.84
C ALA A 76 -15.48 -29.18 -10.67
#